data_AF-A0A3N0ELM4-F1
#
_entry.id   AF-A0A3N0ELM4-F1
#
_cell.length_a   1.000
_cell.length_b   1.000
_cell.length_c   1.000
_cell.angle_alpha   90.00
_cell.angle_beta   90.00
_cell.angle_gamma   90.00
#
_symmetry.space_group_name_H-M   'P 1'
#
loop_
_entity.id
_entity.type
_entity.pdbx_description
1 polymer ?
#
loop_
_entity_poly.entity_id
_entity_poly.type
_entity_poly.pdbx_seq_one_letter_code
_entity_poly.pdbx_strand_id
1 'polypeptide(L)'
;MEDPKISGAFLESLKRNNDKIRGDRALAIVEDAQIMYKREAEDLALMLKKLKREQENMLDLSPTDANSLVLASDFDARGYVAKDLEMAVKIRNLEIKLELAVNRYTYLFGEKLEIL
;
A
#
# COMPACT_ATOMS: atom_id res chain seq x y z
N MET A 1 -52.68 21.49 -15.45
CA MET A 1 -52.09 21.37 -14.11
C MET A 1 -50.86 20.51 -14.27
N GLU A 2 -49.69 21.09 -14.04
CA GLU A 2 -48.40 20.39 -14.11
C GLU A 2 -48.23 19.65 -12.78
N ASP A 3 -48.14 18.32 -12.81
CA ASP A 3 -47.91 17.52 -11.61
C ASP A 3 -46.59 17.96 -10.94
N PRO A 4 -46.54 18.11 -9.61
CA PRO A 4 -45.29 18.44 -8.95
C PRO A 4 -44.30 17.29 -9.18
N LYS A 5 -43.17 17.60 -9.83
CA LYS A 5 -42.00 16.71 -9.95
C LYS A 5 -41.39 16.51 -8.56
N ILE A 6 -42.02 15.67 -7.74
CA ILE A 6 -41.45 15.20 -6.48
C ILE A 6 -40.44 14.11 -6.86
N SER A 7 -39.21 14.53 -7.17
CA SER A 7 -38.06 13.65 -7.35
C SER A 7 -37.06 13.93 -6.23
N GLY A 8 -36.74 12.90 -5.44
CA GLY A 8 -35.74 12.98 -4.38
C GLY A 8 -35.29 11.58 -3.99
N ALA A 9 -34.06 11.47 -3.47
CA ALA A 9 -33.39 10.20 -3.16
C ALA A 9 -34.24 9.24 -2.29
N PHE A 10 -35.14 9.79 -1.47
CA PHE A 10 -36.06 9.04 -0.63
C PHE A 10 -37.16 8.30 -1.44
N LEU A 11 -37.83 8.97 -2.39
CA LEU A 11 -38.84 8.36 -3.25
C LEU A 11 -38.21 7.33 -4.20
N GLU A 12 -37.00 7.60 -4.67
CA GLU A 12 -36.24 6.67 -5.51
C GLU A 12 -35.79 5.42 -4.76
N SER A 13 -35.42 5.55 -3.48
CA SER A 13 -35.09 4.41 -2.61
C SER A 13 -36.29 3.49 -2.37
N LEU A 14 -37.48 4.07 -2.09
CA LEU A 14 -38.72 3.30 -1.90
C LEU A 14 -39.19 2.55 -3.16
N LYS A 15 -38.81 3.03 -4.36
CA LYS A 15 -39.13 2.38 -5.65
C LYS A 15 -38.17 1.25 -6.03
N ARG A 16 -37.11 0.98 -5.25
CA ARG A 16 -36.13 -0.09 -5.56
C ARG A 16 -36.73 -1.46 -5.21
N ASN A 17 -36.51 -2.44 -6.09
CA ASN A 17 -36.85 -3.84 -5.82
C ASN A 17 -35.71 -4.56 -5.07
N ASN A 18 -35.99 -5.76 -4.56
CA ASN A 18 -35.04 -6.53 -3.74
C ASN A 18 -33.70 -6.79 -4.46
N ASP A 19 -33.74 -7.08 -5.77
CA ASP A 19 -32.54 -7.33 -6.55
C ASP A 19 -31.66 -6.07 -6.68
N LYS A 20 -32.25 -4.89 -6.89
CA LYS A 20 -31.53 -3.62 -6.91
C LYS A 20 -30.89 -3.31 -5.55
N ILE A 21 -31.62 -3.53 -4.45
CA ILE A 21 -31.08 -3.31 -3.10
C ILE A 21 -29.89 -4.24 -2.81
N ARG A 22 -29.94 -5.49 -3.27
CA ARG A 22 -28.83 -6.44 -3.15
C ARG A 22 -27.65 -6.03 -4.02
N GLY A 23 -27.90 -5.57 -5.24
CA GLY A 23 -26.87 -5.04 -6.14
C GLY A 23 -26.15 -3.83 -5.55
N ASP A 24 -26.90 -2.85 -5.05
CA ASP A 24 -26.34 -1.64 -4.42
C ASP A 24 -25.45 -2.00 -3.22
N ARG A 25 -25.88 -2.97 -2.39
CA ARG A 25 -25.08 -3.45 -1.25
C ARG A 25 -23.82 -4.20 -1.69
N ALA A 26 -23.93 -5.05 -2.70
CA ALA A 26 -22.78 -5.79 -3.22
C ALA A 26 -21.73 -4.82 -3.79
N LEU A 27 -22.17 -3.79 -4.51
CA LEU A 27 -21.31 -2.75 -5.05
C LEU A 27 -20.58 -1.99 -3.96
N ALA A 28 -21.30 -1.52 -2.91
CA ALA A 28 -20.68 -0.83 -1.78
C ALA A 28 -19.61 -1.70 -1.08
N ILE A 29 -19.89 -2.99 -0.85
CA ILE A 29 -18.93 -3.92 -0.24
C ILE A 29 -17.69 -4.10 -1.12
N VAL A 30 -17.86 -4.21 -2.44
CA VAL A 30 -16.75 -4.35 -3.38
C VAL A 30 -15.90 -3.08 -3.40
N GLU A 31 -16.53 -1.90 -3.46
CA GLU A 31 -15.83 -0.61 -3.45
C GLU A 31 -15.01 -0.42 -2.17
N ASP A 32 -15.61 -0.69 -1.00
CA ASP A 32 -14.92 -0.61 0.29
C ASP A 32 -13.71 -1.55 0.34
N ALA A 33 -13.90 -2.81 -0.08
CA ALA A 33 -12.81 -3.79 -0.13
C ALA A 33 -11.71 -3.36 -1.11
N GLN A 34 -12.08 -2.83 -2.27
CA GLN A 34 -11.13 -2.37 -3.29
C GLN A 34 -10.28 -1.21 -2.77
N ILE A 35 -10.89 -0.22 -2.09
CA ILE A 35 -10.18 0.92 -1.49
C ILE A 35 -9.18 0.45 -0.44
N MET A 36 -9.61 -0.43 0.47
CA MET A 36 -8.72 -0.94 1.52
C MET A 36 -7.55 -1.74 0.93
N TYR A 37 -7.81 -2.55 -0.09
CA TYR A 37 -6.77 -3.33 -0.75
C TYR A 37 -5.72 -2.44 -1.44
N LYS A 38 -6.15 -1.37 -2.12
CA LYS A 38 -5.23 -0.39 -2.74
C LYS A 38 -4.33 0.24 -1.68
N ARG A 39 -4.90 0.71 -0.56
CA ARG A 39 -4.16 1.34 0.53
C ARG A 39 -3.10 0.41 1.12
N GLU A 40 -3.46 -0.83 1.43
CA GLU A 40 -2.50 -1.80 1.99
C GLU A 40 -1.34 -2.08 1.02
N ALA A 41 -1.61 -2.18 -0.28
CA ALA A 41 -0.57 -2.35 -1.29
C ALA A 41 0.34 -1.11 -1.41
N GLU A 42 -0.23 0.09 -1.35
CA GLU A 42 0.53 1.35 -1.32
C GLU A 42 1.41 1.45 -0.07
N ASP A 43 0.90 1.08 1.10
CA ASP A 43 1.64 1.07 2.35
C ASP A 43 2.82 0.07 2.29
N LEU A 44 2.59 -1.13 1.75
CA LEU A 44 3.64 -2.12 1.49
C LEU A 44 4.75 -1.57 0.58
N ALA A 45 4.38 -0.88 -0.50
CA ALA A 45 5.33 -0.27 -1.41
C ALA A 45 6.12 0.88 -0.76
N LEU A 46 5.46 1.71 0.03
CA LEU A 46 6.13 2.78 0.78
C LEU A 46 7.11 2.22 1.81
N MET A 47 6.74 1.18 2.54
CA MET A 47 7.61 0.47 3.49
C MET A 47 8.82 -0.14 2.77
N LEU A 48 8.61 -0.78 1.62
CA LEU A 48 9.68 -1.34 0.80
C LEU A 48 10.67 -0.26 0.35
N LYS A 49 10.17 0.89 -0.14
CA LYS A 49 10.99 2.02 -0.58
C LYS A 49 11.82 2.63 0.56
N LYS A 50 11.23 2.73 1.76
CA LYS A 50 11.93 3.20 2.96
C LYS A 50 13.07 2.25 3.35
N LEU A 51 12.81 0.94 3.38
CA LEU A 51 13.82 -0.05 3.75
C LEU A 51 14.97 -0.14 2.74
N LYS A 52 14.68 -0.06 1.44
CA LYS A 52 15.73 0.00 0.40
C LYS A 52 16.64 1.21 0.59
N ARG A 53 16.06 2.39 0.86
CA ARG A 53 16.83 3.61 1.15
C ARG A 53 17.64 3.49 2.43
N GLU A 54 17.06 2.91 3.48
CA GLU A 54 17.79 2.69 4.74
C GLU A 54 18.99 1.76 4.50
N GLN A 55 18.82 0.69 3.71
CA GLN A 55 19.90 -0.23 3.34
C GLN A 55 21.00 0.50 2.56
N GLU A 56 20.64 1.32 1.57
CA GLU A 56 21.59 2.14 0.79
C GLU A 56 22.35 3.14 1.69
N ASN A 57 21.65 3.76 2.65
CA ASN A 57 22.23 4.73 3.58
C ASN A 57 23.12 4.08 4.65
N MET A 58 23.10 2.75 4.83
CA MET A 58 24.00 2.08 5.79
C MET A 58 25.48 2.23 5.44
N LEU A 59 25.80 2.57 4.20
CA LEU A 59 27.15 2.84 3.73
C LEU A 59 27.47 4.35 3.69
N ASP A 60 26.56 5.21 4.14
CA ASP A 60 26.81 6.64 4.26
C ASP A 60 27.72 6.89 5.48
N LEU A 61 29.02 7.01 5.20
CA LEU A 61 30.07 7.32 6.17
C LEU A 61 30.32 8.83 6.29
N SER A 62 29.39 9.66 5.81
CA SER A 62 29.52 11.11 5.97
C SER A 62 29.52 11.50 7.46
N PRO A 63 30.37 12.45 7.88
CA PRO A 63 30.37 12.94 9.25
C PRO A 63 28.99 13.52 9.60
N THR A 64 28.34 12.99 10.65
CA THR A 64 27.05 13.54 11.11
C THR A 64 27.20 14.88 11.83
N ASP A 65 28.43 15.23 12.24
CA ASP A 65 28.81 16.50 12.86
C ASP A 65 30.27 16.84 12.54
N ALA A 66 30.65 18.13 12.62
CA ALA A 66 32.02 18.61 12.35
C ALA A 66 33.11 17.96 13.22
N ASN A 67 32.73 17.31 14.33
CA ASN A 67 33.62 16.59 15.25
C ASN A 67 33.51 15.06 15.16
N SER A 68 32.65 14.52 14.29
CA SER A 68 32.41 13.08 14.15
C SER A 68 33.03 12.56 12.85
N LEU A 69 34.36 12.54 12.80
CA LEU A 69 35.09 11.79 11.78
C LEU A 69 35.08 10.33 12.17
N VAL A 70 34.11 9.56 11.64
CA VAL A 70 34.21 8.10 11.65
C VAL A 70 35.39 7.74 10.77
N LEU A 71 36.51 7.34 11.37
CA LEU A 71 37.67 6.88 10.61
C LEU A 71 37.27 5.56 9.93
N ALA A 72 37.67 5.37 8.67
CA ALA A 72 37.42 4.13 7.95
C ALA A 72 37.97 2.88 8.67
N SER A 73 38.93 3.07 9.59
CA SER A 73 39.47 2.02 10.46
C SER A 73 38.48 1.51 11.51
N ASP A 74 37.48 2.30 11.88
CA ASP A 74 36.51 2.00 12.94
C ASP A 74 35.23 1.33 12.39
N PHE A 75 35.21 1.04 11.09
CA PHE A 75 34.10 0.38 10.43
C PHE A 75 33.98 -1.08 10.89
N ASP A 76 32.88 -1.42 11.56
CA ASP A 76 32.54 -2.80 11.91
C ASP A 76 31.93 -3.52 10.70
N ALA A 77 32.81 -4.14 9.91
CA ALA A 77 32.41 -4.92 8.74
C ALA A 77 31.49 -6.10 9.10
N ARG A 78 31.67 -6.72 10.28
CA ARG A 78 30.82 -7.86 10.69
C ARG A 78 29.43 -7.41 11.07
N GLY A 79 29.33 -6.33 11.86
CA GLY A 79 28.05 -5.72 12.21
C GLY A 79 27.28 -5.22 10.98
N TYR A 80 27.99 -4.60 10.03
CA TYR A 80 27.41 -4.18 8.75
C TYR A 80 26.82 -5.36 7.97
N VAL A 81 27.60 -6.41 7.69
CA VAL A 81 27.13 -7.57 6.91
C VAL A 81 25.94 -8.25 7.59
N ALA A 82 25.96 -8.39 8.92
CA ALA A 82 24.85 -8.98 9.66
C ALA A 82 23.55 -8.17 9.48
N LYS A 83 23.63 -6.84 9.63
CA LYS A 83 22.47 -5.94 9.48
C LYS A 83 21.99 -5.86 8.04
N ASP A 84 22.90 -5.84 7.07
CA ASP A 84 22.56 -5.81 5.64
C ASP A 84 21.79 -7.07 5.21
N LEU A 85 22.24 -8.26 5.63
CA LEU A 85 21.55 -9.52 5.38
C LEU A 85 20.16 -9.57 6.04
N GLU A 86 20.04 -9.07 7.28
CA GLU A 86 18.75 -8.96 7.96
C GLU A 86 17.78 -8.07 7.18
N MET A 87 18.25 -6.92 6.71
CA MET A 87 17.45 -5.99 5.90
C MET A 87 17.08 -6.58 4.55
N ALA A 88 18.00 -7.30 3.88
CA ALA A 88 17.74 -7.98 2.62
C ALA A 88 16.60 -9.00 2.74
N VAL A 89 16.56 -9.78 3.83
CA VAL A 89 15.45 -10.73 4.09
C VAL A 89 14.12 -9.98 4.30
N LYS A 90 14.13 -8.88 5.07
CA LYS A 90 12.92 -8.05 5.28
C LYS A 90 12.40 -7.44 3.97
N ILE A 91 13.29 -6.88 3.16
CA ILE A 91 13.00 -6.33 1.84
C ILE A 91 12.38 -7.42 0.96
N ARG A 92 13.01 -8.60 0.89
CA ARG A 92 12.50 -9.69 0.05
C ARG A 92 11.11 -10.16 0.47
N ASN A 93 10.86 -10.26 1.78
CA ASN A 93 9.55 -10.61 2.29
C ASN A 93 8.48 -9.56 1.94
N LEU A 94 8.82 -8.28 1.96
CA LEU A 94 7.91 -7.21 1.53
C LEU A 94 7.66 -7.21 0.02
N GLU A 95 8.68 -7.47 -0.79
CA GLU A 95 8.52 -7.63 -2.25
C GLU A 95 7.54 -8.75 -2.58
N ILE A 96 7.70 -9.92 -1.94
CA ILE A 96 6.80 -11.07 -2.13
C ILE A 96 5.37 -10.71 -1.69
N LYS A 97 5.21 -10.07 -0.52
CA LYS A 97 3.88 -9.64 -0.05
C LYS A 97 3.22 -8.68 -1.01
N LEU A 98 3.97 -7.69 -1.52
CA LEU A 98 3.47 -6.70 -2.47
C LEU A 98 3.05 -7.35 -3.79
N GLU A 99 3.88 -8.24 -4.32
CA GLU A 99 3.58 -8.99 -5.55
C GLU A 99 2.29 -9.83 -5.39
N LEU A 100 2.18 -10.56 -4.29
CA LEU A 100 0.98 -11.35 -3.99
C LEU A 100 -0.27 -10.47 -3.84
N ALA A 101 -0.14 -9.33 -3.18
CA ALA A 101 -1.22 -8.36 -3.03
C ALA A 101 -1.68 -7.83 -4.40
N VAL A 102 -0.76 -7.38 -5.26
CA VAL A 102 -1.08 -6.89 -6.62
C VAL A 102 -1.76 -7.98 -7.46
N ASN A 103 -1.21 -9.20 -7.46
CA ASN A 103 -1.79 -10.31 -8.23
C ASN A 103 -3.19 -10.66 -7.73
N ARG A 104 -3.39 -10.68 -6.41
CA ARG A 104 -4.68 -10.99 -5.81
C ARG A 104 -5.69 -9.87 -6.03
N TYR A 105 -5.27 -8.60 -5.97
CA TYR A 105 -6.08 -7.45 -6.32
C TYR A 105 -6.63 -7.58 -7.74
N THR A 106 -5.77 -7.86 -8.72
CA THR A 106 -6.19 -8.01 -10.11
C THR A 106 -7.15 -9.17 -10.31
N TYR A 107 -6.94 -10.29 -9.62
CA TYR A 107 -7.89 -11.40 -9.62
C TYR A 107 -9.27 -11.02 -9.04
N LEU A 108 -9.30 -10.26 -7.94
CA LEU A 108 -10.54 -9.93 -7.22
C LEU A 108 -11.36 -8.83 -7.91
N PHE A 109 -10.69 -7.83 -8.49
CA PHE A 109 -11.35 -6.62 -9.00
C PHE A 109 -11.27 -6.48 -10.53
N GLY A 110 -10.53 -7.34 -11.22
CA GLY A 110 -10.39 -7.31 -12.68
C GLY A 110 -9.56 -6.14 -13.23
N GLU A 111 -8.94 -5.34 -12.35
CA GLU A 111 -8.15 -4.16 -12.69
C GLU A 111 -6.68 -4.37 -12.32
N LYS A 112 -5.77 -3.78 -13.11
CA LYS A 112 -4.36 -3.76 -12.75
C LYS A 112 -4.14 -2.69 -11.67
N LEU A 113 -3.46 -3.04 -10.59
CA LEU A 113 -3.04 -2.07 -9.58
C LEU A 113 -1.73 -1.41 -10.03
N GLU A 114 -1.77 -0.10 -10.25
CA GLU A 114 -0.57 0.71 -10.45
C GLU A 114 -0.13 1.28 -9.11
N ILE A 115 1.14 1.08 -8.77
CA ILE A 115 1.74 1.51 -7.51
C ILE A 115 2.79 2.59 -7.82
N LEU A 116 2.77 3.68 -7.03
CA LEU A 116 3.62 4.88 -7.16
C LEU A 116 5.08 4.67 -6.70
#